data_AF-A0A8J6E4Z1-F1
#
_entry.id   AF-A0A8J6E4Z1-F1
#
_cell.length_a   1.000
_cell.length_b   1.000
_cell.length_c   1.000
_cell.angle_alpha   90.00
_cell.angle_beta   90.00
_cell.angle_gamma   90.00
#
_symmetry.space_group_name_H-M   'P 1'
#
loop_
_entity.id
_entity.type
_entity.pdbx_description
1 polymer ?
#
loop_
_entity_poly.entity_id
_entity_poly.type
_entity_poly.pdbx_seq_one_letter_code
_entity_poly.pdbx_strand_id
1 'polypeptide(L)'
;MSADWEEIRRLAADFQRAQLSDSVQRLSERNCIEIVSKLIAEKQLDVVHTLDGKEYITPSQISTEIGDELQVRGGRVNIVELQQVVNVDLTHIESRANELVRVDKNVQLVLGQLVDNNYLDQIAEEVNDKLQEAGQVTISELCKTYDLPGDFLTEVIKDCARAIFQQLCISFIITTALEHKSDTSR
;
A
#
# COMPACT_ATOMS: atom_id res chain seq x y z
N MET A 1 6.58 -58.28 -9.52
CA MET A 1 6.32 -58.51 -8.08
C MET A 1 7.61 -58.57 -7.27
N SER A 2 8.59 -59.45 -7.54
CA SER A 2 9.89 -59.43 -6.83
C SER A 2 10.82 -58.28 -7.26
N ALA A 3 10.80 -57.92 -8.56
CA ALA A 3 11.58 -56.80 -9.09
C ALA A 3 11.14 -55.44 -8.54
N ASP A 4 9.83 -55.23 -8.36
CA ASP A 4 9.27 -53.98 -7.82
C ASP A 4 9.67 -53.77 -6.35
N TRP A 5 9.70 -54.85 -5.56
CA TRP A 5 10.13 -54.79 -4.16
C TRP A 5 11.62 -54.51 -4.00
N GLU A 6 12.46 -55.02 -4.89
CA GLU A 6 13.90 -54.74 -4.87
C GLU A 6 14.20 -53.30 -5.31
N GLU A 7 13.43 -52.79 -6.27
CA GLU A 7 13.54 -51.39 -6.70
C GLU A 7 13.09 -50.41 -5.61
N ILE A 8 11.97 -50.69 -4.93
CA ILE A 8 11.52 -49.91 -3.77
C ILE A 8 12.57 -49.94 -2.65
N ARG A 9 13.19 -51.10 -2.38
CA ARG A 9 14.24 -51.22 -1.35
C ARG A 9 15.50 -50.45 -1.74
N ARG A 10 15.90 -50.46 -3.01
CA ARG A 10 17.02 -49.66 -3.53
C ARG A 10 16.74 -48.17 -3.40
N LEU A 11 15.55 -47.72 -3.82
CA LEU A 11 15.10 -46.33 -3.69
C LEU A 11 15.07 -45.86 -2.23
N ALA A 12 14.61 -46.70 -1.30
CA ALA A 12 14.61 -46.40 0.13
C ALA A 12 16.04 -46.28 0.69
N ALA A 13 16.95 -47.15 0.26
CA ALA A 13 18.37 -47.08 0.65
C ALA A 13 19.06 -45.84 0.08
N ASP A 14 18.76 -45.46 -1.16
CA ASP A 14 19.31 -44.25 -1.79
C ASP A 14 18.71 -42.98 -1.18
N PHE A 15 17.42 -42.99 -0.81
CA PHE A 15 16.79 -41.91 -0.07
C PHE A 15 17.41 -41.75 1.33
N GLN A 16 17.62 -42.85 2.07
CA GLN A 16 18.32 -42.81 3.36
C GLN A 16 19.75 -42.31 3.21
N ARG A 17 20.48 -42.72 2.17
CA ARG A 17 21.82 -42.19 1.87
C ARG A 17 21.80 -40.71 1.54
N ALA A 18 20.81 -40.23 0.77
CA ALA A 18 20.65 -38.82 0.45
C ALA A 18 20.24 -37.97 1.67
N GLN A 19 19.51 -38.56 2.63
CA GLN A 19 19.19 -37.90 3.90
C GLN A 19 20.37 -37.87 4.88
N LEU A 20 21.22 -38.92 4.86
CA LEU A 20 22.41 -39.05 5.70
C LEU A 20 23.65 -38.38 5.09
N SER A 21 23.64 -38.06 3.79
CA SER A 21 24.63 -37.17 3.20
C SER A 21 24.36 -35.77 3.75
N ASP A 22 25.03 -35.45 4.85
CA ASP A 22 25.06 -34.10 5.41
C ASP A 22 25.40 -33.14 4.28
N SER A 23 24.46 -32.24 3.98
CA SER A 23 24.68 -31.14 3.06
C SER A 23 25.92 -30.37 3.52
N VAL A 24 26.98 -30.44 2.72
CA VAL A 24 28.25 -29.75 2.96
C VAL A 24 27.95 -28.27 3.18
N GLN A 25 28.21 -27.81 4.41
CA GLN A 25 28.07 -26.44 4.92
C GLN A 25 26.63 -25.93 5.08
N ARG A 26 25.93 -26.43 6.10
CA ARG A 26 24.91 -25.59 6.77
C ARG A 26 25.65 -24.45 7.47
N LEU A 27 25.46 -23.22 7.01
CA LEU A 27 25.91 -22.05 7.76
C LEU A 27 25.19 -22.07 9.11
N SER A 28 25.95 -22.07 10.20
CA SER A 28 25.37 -21.86 11.52
C SER A 28 24.79 -20.44 11.58
N GLU A 29 23.74 -20.25 12.38
CA GLU A 29 23.12 -18.92 12.56
C GLU A 29 24.15 -17.84 12.92
N ARG A 30 25.14 -18.18 13.75
CA ARG A 30 26.27 -17.30 14.09
C ARG A 30 27.11 -16.92 12.88
N ASN A 31 27.42 -17.87 12.01
CA ASN A 31 28.18 -17.61 10.79
C ASN A 31 27.37 -16.73 9.83
N CYS A 32 26.05 -16.93 9.72
CA CYS A 32 25.18 -16.07 8.92
C CYS A 32 25.20 -14.62 9.42
N ILE A 33 25.07 -14.41 10.74
CA ILE A 33 25.11 -13.08 11.36
C ILE A 33 26.45 -12.40 11.10
N GLU A 34 27.57 -13.11 11.24
CA GLU A 34 28.90 -12.55 10.98
C GLU A 34 29.10 -12.17 9.51
N ILE A 35 28.61 -12.99 8.58
CA ILE A 35 28.69 -12.69 7.14
C ILE A 35 27.85 -11.44 6.82
N VAL A 36 26.62 -11.37 7.29
CA VAL A 36 25.74 -10.20 7.08
C VAL A 36 26.36 -8.95 7.71
N SER A 37 26.86 -9.04 8.93
CA SER A 37 27.54 -7.92 9.61
C SER A 37 28.76 -7.41 8.84
N LYS A 38 29.55 -8.34 8.26
CA LYS A 38 30.68 -7.96 7.39
C LYS A 38 30.22 -7.28 6.11
N LEU A 39 29.18 -7.78 5.45
CA LEU A 39 28.61 -7.18 4.24
C LEU A 39 28.04 -5.77 4.50
N ILE A 40 27.43 -5.54 5.66
CA ILE A 40 26.97 -4.22 6.10
C ILE A 40 28.17 -3.30 6.34
N ALA A 41 29.21 -3.78 7.04
CA ALA A 41 30.42 -3.00 7.31
C ALA A 41 31.16 -2.59 6.03
N GLU A 42 31.18 -3.45 5.02
CA GLU A 42 31.74 -3.19 3.70
C GLU A 42 30.81 -2.35 2.80
N LYS A 43 29.63 -1.94 3.31
CA LYS A 43 28.58 -1.18 2.58
C LYS A 43 28.09 -1.86 1.30
N GLN A 44 28.20 -3.19 1.24
CA GLN A 44 27.71 -3.98 0.11
C GLN A 44 26.23 -4.36 0.27
N LEU A 45 25.70 -4.25 1.49
CA LEU A 45 24.31 -4.58 1.82
C LEU A 45 23.71 -3.48 2.71
N ASP A 46 22.59 -2.91 2.26
CA ASP A 46 21.77 -1.97 3.03
C ASP A 46 20.53 -2.70 3.57
N VAL A 47 20.53 -2.97 4.88
CA VAL A 47 19.46 -3.69 5.58
C VAL A 47 19.18 -3.02 6.92
N VAL A 48 17.90 -3.04 7.29
CA VAL A 48 17.39 -2.50 8.55
C VAL A 48 17.01 -3.68 9.45
N HIS A 49 17.26 -3.54 10.74
CA HIS A 49 16.82 -4.54 11.72
C HIS A 49 15.36 -4.32 12.10
N THR A 50 14.65 -5.41 12.32
CA THR A 50 13.34 -5.35 13.00
C THR A 50 13.47 -4.87 14.44
N LEU A 51 12.38 -4.39 15.03
CA LEU A 51 12.35 -3.95 16.44
C LEU A 51 12.76 -5.07 17.41
N ASP A 52 12.54 -6.33 17.02
CA ASP A 52 12.95 -7.51 17.77
C ASP A 52 14.43 -7.87 17.59
N GLY A 53 15.14 -7.25 16.65
CA GLY A 53 16.55 -7.48 16.34
C GLY A 53 16.86 -8.85 15.75
N LYS A 54 15.85 -9.63 15.40
CA LYS A 54 15.99 -11.02 14.91
C LYS A 54 16.09 -11.13 13.41
N GLU A 55 15.54 -10.16 12.69
CA GLU A 55 15.37 -10.21 11.24
C GLU A 55 15.98 -8.97 10.59
N TYR A 56 16.42 -9.15 9.34
CA TYR A 56 16.95 -8.11 8.49
C TYR A 56 15.96 -7.87 7.35
N ILE A 57 15.57 -6.63 7.16
CA ILE A 57 14.63 -6.20 6.12
C ILE A 57 15.35 -5.26 5.18
N THR A 58 15.21 -5.47 3.87
CA THR A 58 15.75 -4.56 2.87
C THR A 58 14.84 -3.34 2.72
N PRO A 59 15.39 -2.14 2.46
CA PRO A 59 14.57 -0.96 2.26
C PRO A 59 13.55 -1.07 1.13
N SER A 60 13.86 -1.84 0.07
CA SER A 60 12.92 -2.11 -1.02
C SER A 60 11.71 -2.90 -0.55
N GLN A 61 11.91 -3.86 0.36
CA GLN A 61 10.84 -4.67 0.91
C GLN A 61 9.88 -3.80 1.75
N ILE A 62 10.42 -2.87 2.55
CA ILE A 62 9.63 -1.91 3.32
C ILE A 62 8.71 -1.10 2.39
N SER A 63 9.23 -0.60 1.28
CA SER A 63 8.41 0.16 0.32
C SER A 63 7.29 -0.67 -0.29
N THR A 64 7.56 -1.94 -0.63
CA THR A 64 6.53 -2.85 -1.15
C THR A 64 5.46 -3.14 -0.10
N GLU A 65 5.85 -3.44 1.14
CA GLU A 65 4.90 -3.71 2.22
C GLU A 65 4.03 -2.50 2.56
N ILE A 66 4.60 -1.29 2.56
CA ILE A 66 3.82 -0.05 2.75
C ILE A 66 2.76 0.09 1.65
N GLY A 67 3.13 -0.16 0.39
CA GLY A 67 2.20 -0.08 -0.75
C GLY A 67 1.10 -1.14 -0.67
N ASP A 68 1.46 -2.38 -0.35
CA ASP A 68 0.52 -3.49 -0.21
C ASP A 68 -0.47 -3.22 0.94
N GLU A 69 0.01 -2.77 2.10
CA GLU A 69 -0.85 -2.46 3.24
C GLU A 69 -1.78 -1.26 2.95
N LEU A 70 -1.28 -0.25 2.23
CA LEU A 70 -2.11 0.88 1.78
C LEU A 70 -3.26 0.39 0.87
N GLN A 71 -2.98 -0.53 -0.05
CA GLN A 71 -3.99 -1.10 -0.94
C GLN A 71 -4.99 -1.98 -0.19
N VAL A 72 -4.52 -2.82 0.73
CA VAL A 72 -5.36 -3.71 1.55
C VAL A 72 -6.31 -2.90 2.45
N ARG A 73 -5.86 -1.77 3.00
CA ARG A 73 -6.67 -0.90 3.85
C ARG A 73 -7.59 0.07 3.09
N GLY A 74 -7.67 -0.05 1.76
CA GLY A 74 -8.56 0.79 0.96
C GLY A 74 -8.06 2.23 0.78
N GLY A 75 -6.75 2.44 0.78
CA GLY A 75 -6.13 3.70 0.41
C GLY A 75 -5.90 4.68 1.57
N ARG A 76 -6.03 4.27 2.83
CA ARG A 76 -5.63 5.09 3.99
C ARG A 76 -4.97 4.25 5.08
N VAL A 77 -3.78 4.67 5.54
CA VAL A 77 -3.07 4.00 6.65
C VAL A 77 -2.22 4.98 7.47
N ASN A 78 -2.15 4.79 8.78
CA ASN A 78 -1.29 5.58 9.66
C ASN A 78 0.15 5.00 9.69
N ILE A 79 1.18 5.84 9.68
CA ILE A 79 2.58 5.39 9.80
C ILE A 79 2.81 4.60 11.10
N VAL A 80 2.13 4.96 12.20
CA VAL A 80 2.25 4.22 13.47
C VAL A 80 1.67 2.81 13.36
N GLU A 81 0.61 2.62 12.57
CA GLU A 81 0.05 1.29 12.31
C GLU A 81 0.98 0.49 11.40
N LEU A 82 1.57 1.13 10.37
CA LEU A 82 2.60 0.51 9.52
C LEU A 82 3.79 0.02 10.34
N GLN A 83 4.19 0.76 11.38
CA GLN A 83 5.25 0.35 12.30
C GLN A 83 4.95 -0.99 12.97
N GLN A 84 3.72 -1.23 13.38
CA GLN A 84 3.32 -2.46 14.05
C GLN A 84 3.21 -3.63 13.08
N VAL A 85 2.75 -3.38 11.85
CA VAL A 85 2.59 -4.43 10.82
C VAL A 85 3.94 -4.84 10.24
N VAL A 86 4.79 -3.88 9.90
CA VAL A 86 6.11 -4.10 9.27
C VAL A 86 7.18 -4.44 10.33
N ASN A 87 6.94 -4.13 11.61
CA ASN A 87 7.85 -4.39 12.73
C ASN A 87 9.25 -3.73 12.58
N VAL A 88 9.30 -2.55 11.96
CA VAL A 88 10.50 -1.74 11.75
C VAL A 88 10.40 -0.43 12.52
N ASP A 89 11.52 0.19 12.86
CA ASP A 89 11.53 1.50 13.51
C ASP A 89 10.82 2.60 12.69
N LEU A 90 10.12 3.48 13.40
CA LEU A 90 9.32 4.56 12.81
C LEU A 90 10.16 5.45 11.87
N THR A 91 11.42 5.74 12.22
CA THR A 91 12.28 6.62 11.43
C THR A 91 12.54 6.07 10.02
N HIS A 92 12.73 4.76 9.90
CA HIS A 92 12.92 4.11 8.62
C HIS A 92 11.63 4.11 7.81
N ILE A 93 10.48 3.84 8.45
CA ILE A 93 9.18 3.84 7.78
C ILE A 93 8.83 5.26 7.30
N GLU A 94 9.03 6.29 8.11
CA GLU A 94 8.81 7.69 7.72
C GLU A 94 9.69 8.11 6.54
N SER A 95 10.96 7.70 6.55
CA SER A 95 11.87 7.96 5.43
C SER A 95 11.38 7.28 4.15
N ARG A 96 10.96 6.02 4.22
CA ARG A 96 10.48 5.26 3.04
C ARG A 96 9.12 5.73 2.56
N ALA A 97 8.21 6.08 3.46
CA ALA A 97 6.93 6.69 3.13
C ALA A 97 7.13 8.02 2.37
N ASN A 98 8.07 8.86 2.81
CA ASN A 98 8.41 10.10 2.10
C ASN A 98 9.06 9.84 0.73
N GLU A 99 9.90 8.81 0.60
CA GLU A 99 10.43 8.38 -0.69
C GLU A 99 9.31 7.90 -1.62
N LEU A 100 8.35 7.12 -1.09
CA LEU A 100 7.22 6.61 -1.85
C LEU A 100 6.37 7.75 -2.43
N VAL A 101 6.03 8.76 -1.63
CA VAL A 101 5.29 9.96 -2.09
C VAL A 101 6.04 10.73 -3.19
N ARG A 102 7.37 10.66 -3.22
CA ARG A 102 8.17 11.29 -4.29
C ARG A 102 8.16 10.49 -5.58
N VAL A 103 8.09 9.17 -5.49
CA VAL A 103 8.06 8.26 -6.63
C VAL A 103 6.64 8.19 -7.21
N ASP A 104 5.65 7.92 -6.35
CA ASP A 104 4.24 7.81 -6.68
C ASP A 104 3.49 9.07 -6.29
N LYS A 105 3.09 9.83 -7.31
CA LYS A 105 2.27 11.04 -7.14
C LYS A 105 0.83 10.75 -6.70
N ASN A 106 0.44 9.48 -6.69
CA ASN A 106 -0.88 9.05 -6.29
C ASN A 106 -1.02 8.92 -4.76
N VAL A 107 0.10 8.81 -4.06
CA VAL A 107 0.11 8.69 -2.60
C VAL A 107 0.54 10.02 -2.01
N GLN A 108 -0.17 10.47 -0.98
CA GLN A 108 0.12 11.69 -0.24
C GLN A 108 0.27 11.40 1.23
N LEU A 109 1.18 12.13 1.89
CA LEU A 109 1.40 12.02 3.33
C LEU A 109 0.83 13.23 4.06
N VAL A 110 -0.13 13.01 4.95
CA VAL A 110 -0.86 14.05 5.69
C VAL A 110 -0.91 13.69 7.17
N LEU A 111 -0.32 14.53 8.03
CA LEU A 111 -0.26 14.32 9.50
C LEU A 111 0.20 12.91 9.95
N GLY A 112 1.13 12.29 9.21
CA GLY A 112 1.58 10.93 9.52
C GLY A 112 0.61 9.84 9.06
N GLN A 113 -0.30 10.15 8.14
CA GLN A 113 -1.16 9.20 7.45
C GLN A 113 -0.83 9.22 5.96
N LEU A 114 -0.68 8.02 5.37
CA LEU A 114 -0.59 7.85 3.92
C LEU A 114 -2.01 7.70 3.37
N VAL A 115 -2.28 8.46 2.31
CA VAL A 115 -3.57 8.53 1.64
C VAL A 115 -3.35 8.35 0.14
N ASP A 116 -4.05 7.41 -0.47
CA ASP A 116 -4.06 7.16 -1.91
C ASP A 116 -5.12 8.03 -2.61
N ASN A 117 -4.87 8.39 -3.86
CA ASN A 117 -5.81 9.16 -4.69
C ASN A 117 -7.14 8.45 -4.87
N ASN A 118 -7.17 7.12 -4.95
CA ASN A 118 -8.44 6.39 -5.05
C ASN A 118 -9.34 6.63 -3.83
N TYR A 119 -8.75 6.78 -2.64
CA TYR A 119 -9.49 7.12 -1.43
C TYR A 119 -10.01 8.56 -1.48
N LEU A 120 -9.21 9.49 -2.03
CA LEU A 120 -9.64 10.88 -2.24
C LEU A 120 -10.80 10.97 -3.24
N ASP A 121 -10.76 10.18 -4.32
CA ASP A 121 -11.84 10.11 -5.31
C ASP A 121 -13.14 9.58 -4.68
N GLN A 122 -13.06 8.55 -3.83
CA GLN A 122 -14.21 8.04 -3.08
C GLN A 122 -14.78 9.09 -2.12
N ILE A 123 -13.93 9.80 -1.37
CA ILE A 123 -14.38 10.92 -0.53
C ILE A 123 -15.08 11.98 -1.38
N ALA A 124 -14.52 12.31 -2.54
CA ALA A 124 -15.10 13.33 -3.42
C ALA A 124 -16.48 12.92 -3.95
N GLU A 125 -16.66 11.65 -4.34
CA GLU A 125 -17.96 11.11 -4.73
C GLU A 125 -18.97 11.15 -3.57
N GLU A 126 -18.59 10.68 -2.38
CA GLU A 126 -19.46 10.72 -1.20
C GLU A 126 -19.86 12.15 -0.80
N VAL A 127 -18.91 13.09 -0.89
CA VAL A 127 -19.16 14.51 -0.60
C VAL A 127 -20.08 15.11 -1.65
N ASN A 128 -19.92 14.75 -2.92
CA ASN A 128 -20.79 15.18 -4.00
C ASN A 128 -22.23 14.67 -3.79
N ASP A 129 -22.41 13.41 -3.42
CA ASP A 129 -23.74 12.84 -3.16
C ASP A 129 -24.42 13.54 -1.98
N LYS A 130 -23.68 13.75 -0.87
CA LYS A 130 -24.18 14.53 0.28
C LYS A 130 -24.55 15.96 -0.11
N LEU A 131 -23.78 16.58 -1.01
CA LEU A 131 -24.06 17.93 -1.50
C LEU A 131 -25.32 17.96 -2.37
N GLN A 132 -25.55 16.94 -3.19
CA GLN A 132 -26.77 16.83 -4.00
C GLN A 132 -28.02 16.58 -3.13
N GLU A 133 -27.90 15.80 -2.05
CA GLU A 133 -29.01 15.50 -1.14
C GLU A 133 -29.35 16.68 -0.20
N ALA A 134 -28.33 17.27 0.44
CA ALA A 134 -28.53 18.30 1.47
C ALA A 134 -28.48 19.73 0.92
N GLY A 135 -27.98 19.93 -0.30
CA GLY A 135 -27.79 21.25 -0.94
C GLY A 135 -26.60 22.06 -0.41
N GLN A 136 -26.04 21.68 0.74
CA GLN A 136 -24.84 22.28 1.34
C GLN A 136 -24.10 21.27 2.22
N VAL A 137 -22.77 21.38 2.27
CA VAL A 137 -21.90 20.58 3.15
C VAL A 137 -20.83 21.48 3.72
N THR A 138 -20.58 21.41 5.03
CA THR A 138 -19.54 22.24 5.67
C THR A 138 -18.23 21.48 5.85
N ILE A 139 -17.09 22.17 5.65
CA ILE A 139 -15.75 21.57 5.84
C ILE A 139 -15.59 21.04 7.27
N SER A 140 -16.17 21.71 8.27
CA SER A 140 -16.15 21.29 9.67
C SER A 140 -16.79 19.91 9.91
N GLU A 141 -17.85 19.57 9.18
CA GLU A 141 -18.49 18.26 9.24
C GLU A 141 -17.63 17.18 8.56
N LEU A 142 -16.99 17.53 7.45
CA LEU A 142 -16.09 16.64 6.72
C LEU A 142 -14.83 16.34 7.54
N CYS A 143 -14.23 17.33 8.19
CA CYS A 143 -13.10 17.10 9.10
C CYS A 143 -13.44 16.11 10.21
N LYS A 144 -14.65 16.21 10.80
CA LYS A 144 -15.09 15.28 11.85
C LYS A 144 -15.36 13.87 11.33
N THR A 145 -15.83 13.77 10.08
CA THR A 145 -16.20 12.49 9.47
C THR A 145 -14.96 11.72 9.00
N TYR A 146 -14.03 12.40 8.34
CA TYR A 146 -12.88 11.78 7.70
C TYR A 146 -11.58 11.88 8.54
N ASP A 147 -11.56 12.64 9.63
CA ASP A 147 -10.38 12.85 10.49
C ASP A 147 -9.15 13.38 9.74
N LEU A 148 -9.40 14.24 8.74
CA LEU A 148 -8.38 14.87 7.90
C LEU A 148 -8.38 16.39 8.10
N PRO A 149 -7.23 17.07 7.92
CA PRO A 149 -7.14 18.53 8.02
C PRO A 149 -8.10 19.24 7.07
N GLY A 150 -8.76 20.29 7.56
CA GLY A 150 -9.71 21.06 6.76
C GLY A 150 -9.08 21.71 5.53
N ASP A 151 -7.84 22.19 5.65
CA ASP A 151 -7.10 22.77 4.53
C ASP A 151 -6.86 21.72 3.42
N PHE A 152 -6.52 20.49 3.82
CA PHE A 152 -6.30 19.38 2.90
C PHE A 152 -7.60 18.98 2.18
N LEU A 153 -8.68 18.76 2.94
CA LEU A 153 -10.00 18.44 2.38
C LEU A 153 -10.49 19.56 1.45
N THR A 154 -10.23 20.82 1.80
CA THR A 154 -10.62 21.97 0.98
C THR A 154 -9.91 21.95 -0.38
N GLU A 155 -8.61 21.66 -0.43
CA GLU A 155 -7.88 21.56 -1.69
C GLU A 155 -8.35 20.37 -2.53
N VAL A 156 -8.52 19.20 -1.92
CA VAL A 156 -9.05 18.01 -2.61
C VAL A 156 -10.43 18.28 -3.20
N ILE A 157 -11.34 18.85 -2.40
CA ILE A 157 -12.70 19.17 -2.84
C ILE A 157 -12.69 20.25 -3.93
N LYS A 158 -11.80 21.24 -3.89
CA LYS A 158 -11.69 22.23 -4.98
C LYS A 158 -11.25 21.56 -6.30
N ASP A 159 -10.25 20.69 -6.22
CA ASP A 159 -9.73 19.97 -7.38
C ASP A 159 -10.78 19.01 -7.95
N CYS A 160 -11.49 18.28 -7.10
CA CYS A 160 -12.60 17.42 -7.49
C CYS A 160 -13.83 18.20 -7.95
N ALA A 161 -14.17 19.32 -7.30
CA ALA A 161 -15.28 20.18 -7.69
C ALA A 161 -15.06 20.75 -9.10
N ARG A 162 -13.81 20.99 -9.53
CA ARG A 162 -13.53 21.36 -10.93
C ARG A 162 -13.94 20.25 -11.90
N ALA A 163 -13.68 18.98 -11.56
CA ALA A 163 -14.12 17.83 -12.36
C ALA A 163 -15.64 17.64 -12.31
N ILE A 164 -16.25 17.78 -11.11
CA ILE A 164 -17.69 17.62 -10.87
C ILE A 164 -18.49 18.75 -11.53
N PHE A 165 -18.06 20.01 -11.45
CA PHE A 165 -18.71 21.14 -12.15
C PHE A 165 -18.60 21.00 -13.67
N GLN A 166 -17.51 20.44 -14.18
CA GLN A 166 -17.41 20.13 -15.62
C GLN A 166 -18.43 19.04 -16.01
N GLN A 167 -18.60 18.01 -15.18
CA GLN A 167 -19.60 16.96 -15.36
C GLN A 167 -21.04 17.49 -15.26
N LEU A 168 -21.33 18.38 -14.30
CA LEU A 168 -22.62 19.05 -14.13
C LEU A 168 -22.93 20.02 -15.27
N CYS A 169 -21.96 20.79 -15.77
CA CYS A 169 -22.14 21.60 -16.97
C CYS A 169 -22.42 20.74 -18.20
N ILE A 170 -21.75 19.59 -18.36
CA ILE A 170 -22.00 18.65 -19.46
C ILE A 170 -23.39 18.02 -19.32
N SER A 171 -23.78 17.57 -18.13
CA SER A 171 -25.11 16.99 -17.87
C SER A 171 -26.24 18.01 -18.06
N PHE A 172 -26.08 19.26 -17.59
CA PHE A 172 -27.09 20.30 -17.74
C PHE A 172 -27.25 20.75 -19.20
N ILE A 173 -26.16 20.81 -19.97
CA ILE A 173 -26.21 21.08 -21.42
C ILE A 173 -26.86 19.91 -22.18
N ILE A 174 -26.58 18.66 -21.81
CA ILE A 174 -27.18 17.49 -22.49
C ILE A 174 -28.69 17.39 -22.18
N THR A 175 -29.12 17.62 -20.94
CA THR A 175 -30.54 17.59 -20.55
C THR A 175 -31.34 18.70 -21.22
N THR A 176 -30.82 19.94 -21.24
CA THR A 176 -31.50 21.05 -21.94
C THR A 176 -31.50 20.90 -23.46
N ALA A 177 -30.47 20.30 -24.05
CA ALA A 177 -30.42 20.01 -25.49
C ALA A 177 -31.37 18.87 -25.92
N LEU A 178 -31.68 17.92 -25.04
CA LEU A 178 -32.63 16.84 -25.32
C LEU A 178 -34.09 17.31 -25.16
N GLU A 179 -34.39 18.17 -24.18
CA GLU A 179 -35.74 18.74 -24.00
C GLU A 179 -36.14 19.69 -25.14
N HIS A 180 -35.21 20.49 -25.67
CA HIS A 180 -35.50 21.38 -26.79
C HIS A 180 -35.72 20.67 -28.15
N LYS A 181 -35.29 19.41 -28.27
CA LYS A 181 -35.46 18.62 -29.51
C LYS A 181 -36.77 17.83 -29.53
N SER A 182 -37.43 17.61 -28.39
CA SER A 182 -38.74 16.98 -28.29
C SER A 182 -39.92 17.91 -28.57
N ASP A 183 -39.75 19.24 -28.41
CA ASP A 183 -40.84 20.21 -28.59
C ASP A 183 -40.93 20.85 -30.00
N THR A 184 -40.00 20.54 -30.91
CA THR A 184 -40.01 21.07 -32.29
C THR A 184 -40.45 20.02 -33.33
N SER A 185 -41.19 18.98 -32.93
CA SER A 185 -41.72 17.94 -33.84
C SER A 185 -43.21 17.66 -33.68
N ARG A 186 -44.01 18.70 -33.39
CA ARG A 186 -45.46 18.68 -33.57
C ARG A 186 -45.94 19.87 -34.39
#